data_AF-A0A520CCV9-F1
#
_entry.id   AF-A0A520CCV9-F1
#
_cell.length_a   1.000
_cell.length_b   1.000
_cell.length_c   1.000
_cell.angle_alpha   90.00
_cell.angle_beta   90.00
_cell.angle_gamma   90.00
#
_symmetry.space_group_name_H-M   'P 1'
#
loop_
_entity.id
_entity.type
_entity.pdbx_description
1 polymer ?
#
loop_
_entity_poly.entity_id
_entity_poly.type
_entity_poly.pdbx_seq_one_letter_code
_entity_poly.pdbx_strand_id
1 'polypeptide(L)'
;MLLMPFLSSIKQKLDNNFQNDPDALNKVRASFLLNTLAISLFVALFTLPGFWLKSLDLLFYRSIAIVVTQAIFIWIIIYLNKWKTIAHLMCIMVALIIYTNFFVNIEGINIISLQFVILLVTFSYYLLGKKWGLFYSILSAASIFLYFTAVGRVGVEAIERTTINDYTFYGVVIFNFVLMFYIQYHFFNAFSKTVDNLEARELEGRLLNEKLKVAMVEIKQTAQAKSNFLSTISHELRTPLNGVIGMSNILILENPRPDQVENLNVLKFSANNLLALINDILD
;
A
#
# COMPACT_ATOMS: atom_id res chain seq x y z
N MET A 1 16.75 -9.14 31.69
CA MET A 1 16.18 -7.91 32.28
C MET A 1 16.64 -6.61 31.57
N LEU A 2 17.86 -6.54 31.00
CA LEU A 2 18.34 -5.35 30.24
C LEU A 2 17.86 -5.24 28.77
N LEU A 3 17.33 -6.32 28.17
CA LEU A 3 16.93 -6.35 26.75
C LEU A 3 15.59 -5.63 26.46
N MET A 4 14.63 -5.65 27.39
CA MET A 4 13.32 -5.00 27.21
C MET A 4 13.40 -3.47 27.03
N PRO A 5 14.15 -2.71 27.85
CA PRO A 5 14.24 -1.25 27.67
C PRO A 5 15.00 -0.85 26.39
N PHE A 6 15.93 -1.68 25.91
CA PHE A 6 16.62 -1.44 24.64
C PHE A 6 15.69 -1.64 23.43
N LEU A 7 14.92 -2.74 23.44
CA LEU A 7 13.93 -3.03 22.39
C LEU A 7 12.81 -1.99 22.33
N SER A 8 12.36 -1.47 23.49
CA SER A 8 11.36 -0.40 23.53
C SER A 8 11.91 0.92 22.98
N SER A 9 13.16 1.27 23.29
CA SER A 9 13.83 2.46 22.74
C SER A 9 13.99 2.38 21.21
N ILE A 10 14.35 1.22 20.67
CA ILE A 10 14.42 0.99 19.22
C ILE A 10 13.05 1.18 18.58
N LYS A 11 12.01 0.59 19.16
CA LYS A 11 10.64 0.70 18.65
C LYS A 11 10.18 2.16 18.63
N GLN A 12 10.43 2.90 19.70
CA GLN A 12 10.10 4.33 19.80
C GLN A 12 10.83 5.17 18.75
N LYS A 13 12.14 4.94 18.54
CA LYS A 13 12.90 5.65 17.50
C LYS A 13 12.35 5.35 16.10
N LEU A 14 12.02 4.10 15.83
CA LEU A 14 11.43 3.71 14.56
C LEU A 14 10.04 4.36 14.38
N ASP A 15 9.22 4.38 15.42
CA ASP A 15 7.91 5.03 15.38
C ASP A 15 8.03 6.53 15.06
N ASN A 16 8.98 7.22 15.68
CA ASN A 16 9.24 8.64 15.43
C ASN A 16 9.74 8.89 13.99
N ASN A 17 10.63 8.04 13.47
CA ASN A 17 11.20 8.18 12.13
C ASN A 17 10.16 8.05 11.00
N PHE A 18 9.04 7.39 11.25
CA PHE A 18 7.98 7.13 10.26
C PHE A 18 6.64 7.78 10.62
N GLN A 19 6.57 8.64 11.64
CA GLN A 19 5.32 9.24 12.11
C GLN A 19 4.61 10.06 11.01
N ASN A 20 5.38 10.69 10.11
CA ASN A 20 4.90 11.51 9.01
C ASN A 20 5.18 10.90 7.62
N ASP A 21 5.50 9.60 7.54
CA ASP A 21 5.74 8.96 6.24
C ASP A 21 4.40 8.74 5.52
N PRO A 22 4.24 9.22 4.26
CA PRO A 22 3.01 9.05 3.51
C PRO A 22 2.70 7.58 3.17
N ASP A 23 3.71 6.70 3.18
CA ASP A 23 3.53 5.27 2.92
C ASP A 23 3.75 4.45 4.21
N ALA A 24 2.65 4.04 4.82
CA ALA A 24 2.65 3.20 6.01
C ALA A 24 3.41 1.87 5.82
N LEU A 25 3.60 1.41 4.57
CA LEU A 25 4.33 0.20 4.26
C LEU A 25 5.85 0.36 4.48
N ASN A 26 6.39 1.57 4.37
CA ASN A 26 7.82 1.83 4.58
C ASN A 26 8.25 1.45 6.00
N LYS A 27 7.44 1.82 7.00
CA LYS A 27 7.67 1.47 8.41
C LYS A 27 7.67 -0.04 8.62
N VAL A 28 6.69 -0.73 8.04
CA VAL A 28 6.55 -2.20 8.14
C VAL A 28 7.76 -2.89 7.52
N ARG A 29 8.20 -2.45 6.34
CA ARG A 29 9.40 -2.96 5.66
C ARG A 29 10.67 -2.68 6.45
N ALA A 30 10.84 -1.49 7.00
CA ALA A 30 12.00 -1.14 7.81
C ALA A 30 12.07 -1.98 9.11
N SER A 31 10.93 -2.15 9.80
CA SER A 31 10.85 -3.01 10.99
C SER A 31 11.18 -4.46 10.66
N PHE A 32 10.65 -4.97 9.55
CA PHE A 32 10.95 -6.32 9.08
C PHE A 32 12.43 -6.51 8.72
N LEU A 33 13.03 -5.54 8.02
CA LEU A 33 14.46 -5.55 7.70
C LEU A 33 15.32 -5.61 8.97
N LEU A 34 14.97 -4.80 9.98
CA LEU A 34 15.66 -4.77 11.26
C LEU A 34 15.57 -6.13 11.98
N ASN A 35 14.38 -6.73 12.04
CA ASN A 35 14.19 -8.05 12.66
C ASN A 35 14.94 -9.14 11.90
N THR A 36 14.91 -9.11 10.56
CA THR A 36 15.64 -10.07 9.73
C THR A 36 17.14 -9.95 9.96
N LEU A 37 17.68 -8.73 10.01
CA LEU A 37 19.08 -8.46 10.33
C LEU A 37 19.46 -8.95 11.74
N ALA A 38 18.60 -8.73 12.74
CA ALA A 38 18.85 -9.20 14.09
C ALA A 38 18.90 -10.73 14.18
N ILE A 39 17.97 -11.42 13.50
CA ILE A 39 17.95 -12.89 13.42
C ILE A 39 19.20 -13.37 12.68
N SER A 40 19.52 -12.81 11.51
CA SER A 40 20.71 -13.23 10.75
C SER A 40 22.03 -12.93 11.47
N LEU A 41 22.07 -11.88 12.30
CA LEU A 41 23.25 -11.54 13.10
C LEU A 41 23.48 -12.59 14.18
N PHE A 42 22.40 -13.06 14.81
CA PHE A 42 22.48 -14.16 15.76
C PHE A 42 23.00 -15.45 15.08
N VAL A 43 22.51 -15.76 13.88
CA VAL A 43 23.02 -16.91 13.10
C VAL A 43 24.50 -16.74 12.79
N ALA A 44 24.93 -15.57 12.34
CA ALA A 44 26.34 -15.30 12.04
C ALA A 44 27.23 -15.45 13.28
N LEU A 45 26.79 -14.93 14.45
CA LEU A 45 27.48 -15.12 15.73
C LEU A 45 27.56 -16.58 16.15
N PHE A 46 26.49 -17.36 15.95
CA PHE A 46 26.44 -18.78 16.25
C PHE A 46 27.48 -19.59 15.45
N THR A 47 27.83 -19.15 14.24
CA THR A 47 28.84 -19.85 13.42
C THR A 47 30.28 -19.65 13.88
N LEU A 48 30.58 -18.56 14.61
CA LEU A 48 31.96 -18.19 14.97
C LEU A 48 32.69 -19.25 15.81
N PRO A 49 32.11 -19.82 16.89
CA PRO A 49 32.77 -20.88 17.66
C PRO A 49 33.05 -22.13 16.81
N GLY A 50 32.12 -22.45 15.90
CA GLY A 50 32.22 -23.60 15.00
C GLY A 50 33.41 -23.52 14.05
N PHE A 51 33.64 -22.34 13.47
CA PHE A 51 34.80 -22.10 12.60
C PHE A 51 36.09 -21.99 13.41
N TRP A 52 36.06 -21.35 14.58
CA TRP A 52 37.25 -21.20 15.43
C TRP A 52 37.85 -22.55 15.88
N LEU A 53 36.99 -23.52 16.22
CA LEU A 53 37.41 -24.82 16.75
C LEU A 53 38.07 -25.75 15.72
N LYS A 54 37.87 -25.52 14.42
CA LYS A 54 38.33 -26.43 13.35
C LYS A 54 39.59 -25.90 12.66
N SER A 55 39.65 -24.58 12.39
CA SER A 55 40.80 -23.86 11.82
C SER A 55 40.42 -22.38 11.59
N LEU A 56 41.36 -21.43 11.80
CA LEU A 56 41.17 -20.00 11.51
C LEU A 56 41.19 -19.71 10.00
N ASP A 57 40.30 -20.34 9.26
CA ASP A 57 40.26 -20.28 7.81
C ASP A 57 39.47 -19.08 7.28
N LEU A 58 39.42 -18.95 5.96
CA LEU A 58 38.64 -17.93 5.25
C LEU A 58 37.19 -17.81 5.74
N LEU A 59 36.57 -18.92 6.14
CA LEU A 59 35.20 -18.96 6.67
C LEU A 59 35.04 -18.20 7.99
N PHE A 60 36.06 -18.23 8.87
CA PHE A 60 36.05 -17.50 10.14
C PHE A 60 36.10 -15.99 9.91
N TYR A 61 37.08 -15.53 9.12
CA TYR A 61 37.22 -14.11 8.79
C TYR A 61 36.01 -13.55 8.03
N ARG A 62 35.43 -14.34 7.12
CA ARG A 62 34.19 -13.98 6.42
C ARG A 62 33.03 -13.80 7.40
N SER A 63 32.90 -14.68 8.39
CA SER A 63 31.82 -14.60 9.39
C SER A 63 31.96 -13.38 10.29
N ILE A 64 33.19 -13.02 10.69
CA ILE A 64 33.46 -11.76 11.39
C ILE A 64 33.05 -10.56 10.54
N ALA A 65 33.45 -10.52 9.27
CA ALA A 65 33.11 -9.42 8.36
C ALA A 65 31.58 -9.25 8.21
N ILE A 66 30.85 -10.37 8.11
CA ILE A 66 29.38 -10.39 8.06
C ILE A 66 28.77 -9.82 9.35
N VAL A 67 29.24 -10.28 10.52
CA VAL A 67 28.76 -9.79 11.83
C VAL A 67 28.95 -8.28 11.95
N VAL A 68 30.15 -7.77 11.63
CA VAL A 68 30.47 -6.34 11.70
C VAL A 68 29.59 -5.54 10.73
N THR A 69 29.43 -6.01 9.49
CA THR A 69 28.63 -5.32 8.48
C THR A 69 27.15 -5.28 8.86
N GLN A 70 26.60 -6.37 9.40
CA GLN A 70 25.22 -6.40 9.87
C GLN A 70 24.98 -5.49 11.08
N ALA A 71 25.94 -5.42 12.02
CA ALA A 71 25.85 -4.49 13.14
C ALA A 71 25.83 -3.02 12.65
N ILE A 72 26.65 -2.69 11.65
CA ILE A 72 26.65 -1.36 11.01
C ILE A 72 25.31 -1.09 10.32
N PHE A 73 24.74 -2.07 9.61
CA PHE A 73 23.44 -1.92 8.95
C PHE A 73 22.31 -1.64 9.94
N ILE A 74 22.25 -2.37 11.06
CA ILE A 74 21.29 -2.13 12.14
C ILE A 74 21.44 -0.71 12.68
N TRP A 75 22.68 -0.28 12.93
CA TRP A 75 22.96 1.08 13.40
C TRP A 75 22.49 2.14 12.40
N ILE A 76 22.80 2.00 11.10
CA ILE A 76 22.39 2.94 10.05
C ILE A 76 20.85 3.03 9.96
N ILE A 77 20.13 1.91 10.08
CA ILE A 77 18.66 1.93 10.04
C ILE A 77 18.10 2.74 11.23
N ILE A 78 18.61 2.50 12.44
CA ILE A 78 18.09 3.12 13.66
C ILE A 78 18.39 4.63 13.69
N TYR A 79 19.60 5.04 13.29
CA TYR A 79 20.07 6.42 13.47
C TYR A 79 19.98 7.30 12.23
N LEU A 80 20.11 6.72 11.03
CA LEU A 80 20.11 7.50 9.77
C LEU A 80 18.86 7.29 8.93
N ASN A 81 17.97 6.37 9.31
CA ASN A 81 16.72 6.03 8.62
C ASN A 81 16.90 5.68 7.11
N LYS A 82 18.07 5.18 6.70
CA LYS A 82 18.38 4.82 5.31
C LYS A 82 18.05 3.37 4.96
N TRP A 83 16.88 2.89 5.37
CA TRP A 83 16.53 1.47 5.28
C TRP A 83 16.51 0.92 3.85
N LYS A 84 16.10 1.69 2.84
CA LYS A 84 16.08 1.27 1.43
C LYS A 84 17.49 0.97 0.90
N THR A 85 18.45 1.84 1.20
CA THR A 85 19.86 1.65 0.84
C THR A 85 20.41 0.40 1.53
N ILE A 86 20.09 0.22 2.81
CA ILE A 86 20.52 -0.97 3.56
C ILE A 86 19.90 -2.25 3.02
N ALA A 87 18.64 -2.23 2.57
CA ALA A 87 18.00 -3.38 1.92
C ALA A 87 18.77 -3.82 0.66
N HIS A 88 19.18 -2.88 -0.19
CA HIS A 88 20.03 -3.18 -1.36
C HIS A 88 21.40 -3.74 -0.96
N LEU A 89 22.08 -3.09 -0.02
CA LEU A 89 23.40 -3.52 0.45
C LEU A 89 23.34 -4.93 1.07
N MET A 90 22.27 -5.24 1.81
CA MET A 90 22.04 -6.57 2.35
C MET A 90 21.81 -7.60 1.25
N CYS A 91 21.00 -7.29 0.22
CA CYS A 91 20.81 -8.20 -0.91
C CYS A 91 22.11 -8.46 -1.67
N ILE A 92 22.95 -7.44 -1.85
CA ILE A 92 24.29 -7.57 -2.46
C ILE A 92 25.19 -8.45 -1.60
N MET A 93 25.21 -8.24 -0.28
CA MET A 93 25.99 -9.05 0.66
C MET A 93 25.56 -10.53 0.58
N VAL A 94 24.26 -10.82 0.58
CA VAL A 94 23.75 -12.20 0.44
C VAL A 94 24.11 -12.78 -0.92
N ALA A 95 24.03 -12.01 -2.01
CA ALA A 95 24.48 -12.47 -3.32
C ALA A 95 25.97 -12.84 -3.31
N LEU A 96 26.84 -12.00 -2.72
CA LEU A 96 28.27 -12.31 -2.58
C LEU A 96 28.52 -13.58 -1.75
N ILE A 97 27.73 -13.82 -0.69
CA ILE A 97 27.79 -15.08 0.08
C ILE A 97 27.46 -16.28 -0.82
N ILE A 98 26.40 -16.19 -1.63
CA ILE A 98 26.01 -17.27 -2.58
C ILE A 98 27.15 -17.57 -3.54
N TYR A 99 27.73 -16.55 -4.19
CA TYR A 99 28.82 -16.76 -5.15
C TYR A 99 30.07 -17.33 -4.46
N THR A 100 30.48 -16.80 -3.30
CA THR A 100 31.65 -17.34 -2.59
C THR A 100 31.43 -18.77 -2.09
N ASN A 101 30.19 -19.15 -1.75
CA ASN A 101 29.87 -20.55 -1.41
C ASN A 101 29.99 -21.48 -2.63
N PHE A 102 29.59 -21.06 -3.84
CA PHE A 102 29.70 -21.92 -5.02
C PHE A 102 31.13 -22.07 -5.57
N PHE A 103 31.94 -21.00 -5.50
CA PHE A 103 33.21 -20.95 -6.21
C PHE A 103 34.47 -21.08 -5.33
N VAL A 104 34.40 -20.76 -4.03
CA VAL A 104 35.60 -20.67 -3.17
C VAL A 104 35.73 -21.82 -2.19
N ASN A 105 34.64 -22.29 -1.57
CA ASN A 105 34.66 -23.40 -0.61
C ASN A 105 33.87 -24.58 -1.19
N ILE A 106 34.57 -25.61 -1.65
CA ILE A 106 33.94 -26.59 -2.55
C ILE A 106 33.27 -27.72 -1.78
N GLU A 107 31.94 -27.65 -1.73
CA GLU A 107 31.03 -28.82 -1.65
C GLU A 107 30.07 -28.90 -2.84
N GLY A 108 30.23 -28.02 -3.84
CA GLY A 108 29.26 -27.87 -4.93
C GLY A 108 27.93 -27.31 -4.45
N ILE A 109 26.83 -27.67 -5.13
CA ILE A 109 25.49 -27.21 -4.75
C ILE A 109 25.04 -27.92 -3.47
N ASN A 110 25.27 -27.29 -2.33
CA ASN A 110 24.80 -27.78 -1.03
C ASN A 110 23.48 -27.10 -0.59
N ILE A 111 22.81 -27.73 0.38
CA ILE A 111 21.51 -27.28 0.90
C ILE A 111 21.56 -25.83 1.42
N ILE A 112 22.66 -25.43 2.08
CA ILE A 112 22.85 -24.07 2.61
C ILE A 112 22.86 -23.04 1.47
N SER A 113 23.56 -23.32 0.37
CA SER A 113 23.62 -22.42 -0.79
C SER A 113 22.26 -22.25 -1.46
N LEU A 114 21.51 -23.34 -1.62
CA LEU A 114 20.14 -23.29 -2.14
C LEU A 114 19.19 -22.48 -1.23
N GLN A 115 19.30 -22.64 0.09
CA GLN A 115 18.52 -21.84 1.04
C GLN A 115 18.84 -20.35 0.92
N PHE A 116 20.11 -19.97 0.77
CA PHE A 116 20.48 -18.56 0.56
C PHE A 116 19.92 -17.99 -0.75
N VAL A 117 19.86 -18.77 -1.83
CA VAL A 117 19.21 -18.37 -3.09
C VAL A 117 17.72 -18.08 -2.85
N ILE A 118 17.00 -18.99 -2.20
CA ILE A 118 15.56 -18.83 -1.92
C ILE A 118 15.33 -17.64 -0.97
N LEU A 119 16.16 -17.48 0.06
CA LEU A 119 16.12 -16.33 0.97
C LEU A 119 16.31 -15.02 0.21
N LEU A 120 17.31 -14.91 -0.67
CA LEU A 120 17.55 -13.70 -1.45
C LEU A 120 16.37 -13.36 -2.37
N VAL A 121 15.81 -14.37 -3.04
CA VAL A 121 14.62 -14.20 -3.90
C VAL A 121 13.45 -13.65 -3.07
N THR A 122 13.03 -14.38 -2.04
CA THR A 122 11.85 -14.01 -1.23
C THR A 122 12.02 -12.66 -0.55
N PHE A 123 13.20 -12.41 0.03
CA PHE A 123 13.52 -11.18 0.73
C PHE A 123 13.54 -9.94 -0.17
N SER A 124 14.11 -10.05 -1.36
CA SER A 124 14.22 -8.93 -2.31
C SER A 124 12.86 -8.48 -2.84
N TYR A 125 11.94 -9.42 -3.11
CA TYR A 125 10.56 -9.09 -3.50
C TYR A 125 9.81 -8.34 -2.38
N TYR A 126 9.97 -8.79 -1.13
CA TYR A 126 9.28 -8.20 0.00
C TYR A 126 9.72 -6.74 0.28
N LEU A 127 11.03 -6.50 0.28
CA LEU A 127 11.58 -5.20 0.65
C LEU A 127 11.66 -4.19 -0.50
N LEU A 128 12.06 -4.65 -1.69
CA LEU A 128 12.42 -3.77 -2.81
C LEU A 128 11.39 -3.79 -3.95
N GLY A 129 10.36 -4.64 -3.82
CA GLY A 129 9.26 -4.75 -4.76
C GLY A 129 9.62 -5.51 -6.04
N LYS A 130 8.68 -5.54 -7.00
CA LYS A 130 8.73 -6.41 -8.18
C LYS A 130 9.98 -6.21 -9.05
N LYS A 131 10.36 -4.95 -9.34
CA LYS A 131 11.48 -4.66 -10.26
C LYS A 131 12.82 -5.17 -9.73
N TRP A 132 13.13 -4.82 -8.48
CA TRP A 132 14.38 -5.23 -7.84
C TRP A 132 14.36 -6.69 -7.38
N GLY A 133 13.20 -7.20 -6.95
CA GLY A 133 13.02 -8.61 -6.66
C GLY A 133 13.37 -9.50 -7.85
N LEU A 134 12.91 -9.12 -9.05
CA LEU A 134 13.27 -9.83 -10.28
C LEU A 134 14.78 -9.75 -10.57
N PHE A 135 15.39 -8.56 -10.42
CA PHE A 135 16.83 -8.39 -10.62
C PHE A 135 17.66 -9.32 -9.72
N TYR A 136 17.38 -9.34 -8.41
CA TYR A 136 18.11 -10.20 -7.47
C TYR A 136 17.81 -11.69 -7.66
N SER A 137 16.64 -12.04 -8.17
CA SER A 137 16.31 -13.43 -8.53
C SER A 137 17.11 -13.91 -9.75
N ILE A 138 17.27 -13.06 -10.77
CA ILE A 138 18.13 -13.35 -11.91
C ILE A 138 19.58 -13.43 -11.46
N LEU A 139 20.04 -12.49 -10.63
CA LEU A 139 21.39 -12.47 -10.09
C LEU A 139 21.70 -13.73 -9.27
N SER A 140 20.77 -14.19 -8.44
CA SER A 140 20.95 -15.41 -7.65
C SER A 140 20.90 -16.67 -8.53
N ALA A 141 19.99 -16.75 -9.50
CA ALA A 141 19.92 -17.87 -10.44
C ALA A 141 21.16 -17.98 -11.33
N ALA A 142 21.74 -16.84 -11.72
CA ALA A 142 22.98 -16.79 -12.51
C ALA A 142 24.15 -17.49 -11.81
N SER A 143 24.21 -17.47 -10.47
CA SER A 143 25.25 -18.18 -9.71
C SER A 143 25.23 -19.70 -9.95
N ILE A 144 24.03 -20.30 -10.02
CA ILE A 144 23.84 -21.73 -10.28
C ILE A 144 24.23 -22.07 -11.72
N PHE A 145 23.78 -21.25 -12.68
CA PHE A 145 24.13 -21.43 -14.09
C PHE A 145 25.65 -21.35 -14.31
N LEU A 146 26.29 -20.32 -13.75
CA LEU A 146 27.73 -20.13 -13.84
C LEU A 146 28.49 -21.30 -13.21
N TYR A 147 28.04 -21.80 -12.06
CA TYR A 147 28.62 -22.98 -11.42
C TYR A 147 28.64 -24.20 -12.37
N PHE A 148 27.50 -24.55 -12.97
CA PHE A 148 27.43 -25.67 -13.91
C PHE A 148 28.32 -25.48 -15.15
N THR A 149 28.36 -24.27 -15.70
CA THR A 149 29.24 -24.00 -16.87
C THR A 149 30.72 -24.07 -16.52
N ALA A 150 31.12 -23.65 -15.31
CA ALA A 150 32.50 -23.70 -14.84
C ALA A 150 32.95 -25.15 -14.60
N VAL A 151 32.13 -25.95 -13.92
CA VAL A 151 32.40 -27.37 -13.68
C VAL A 151 32.55 -28.14 -15.00
N GLY A 152 31.69 -27.90 -15.98
CA GLY A 152 31.72 -28.61 -17.26
C GLY A 152 32.87 -28.21 -18.22
N ARG A 153 33.49 -27.04 -18.05
CA ARG A 153 34.57 -26.55 -18.94
C ARG A 153 35.97 -26.60 -18.34
N VAL A 154 36.09 -26.29 -17.05
CA VAL A 154 37.39 -26.04 -16.42
C VAL A 154 37.88 -27.25 -15.65
N GLY A 155 37.05 -28.29 -15.48
CA GLY A 155 37.39 -29.41 -14.62
C GLY A 155 37.82 -28.87 -13.26
N VAL A 156 37.01 -27.95 -12.69
CA VAL A 156 37.28 -27.33 -11.40
C VAL A 156 37.48 -28.47 -10.41
N GLU A 157 38.74 -28.84 -10.18
CA GLU A 157 39.10 -29.75 -9.11
C GLU A 157 38.52 -29.11 -7.87
N ALA A 158 37.68 -29.86 -7.18
CA ALA A 158 37.11 -29.42 -5.94
C ALA A 158 38.28 -29.14 -4.98
N ILE A 159 38.72 -27.88 -4.88
CA ILE A 159 39.52 -27.31 -3.80
C ILE A 159 39.09 -28.05 -2.54
N GLU A 160 40.04 -28.72 -1.90
CA GLU A 160 39.78 -29.68 -0.84
C GLU A 160 38.65 -29.23 0.07
N ARG A 161 37.71 -30.16 0.33
CA ARG A 161 36.55 -29.94 1.19
C ARG A 161 37.04 -29.45 2.55
N THR A 162 36.91 -28.14 2.82
CA THR A 162 36.95 -27.65 4.19
C THR A 162 35.72 -28.19 4.87
N THR A 163 35.87 -29.34 5.52
CA THR A 163 34.76 -29.99 6.21
C THR A 163 34.23 -29.00 7.25
N ILE A 164 32.96 -28.60 7.18
CA ILE A 164 32.35 -27.77 8.23
C ILE A 164 32.15 -28.65 9.47
N ASN A 165 32.12 -28.09 10.68
CA ASN A 165 31.70 -28.85 11.86
C ASN A 165 30.21 -29.21 11.73
N ASP A 166 29.85 -30.49 11.90
CA ASP A 166 28.48 -30.99 11.77
C ASP A 166 27.46 -30.14 12.55
N TYR A 167 27.79 -29.72 13.78
CA TYR A 167 26.91 -28.87 14.59
C TYR A 167 26.69 -27.49 13.98
N THR A 168 27.73 -26.89 13.39
CA THR A 168 27.63 -25.59 12.71
C THR A 168 26.82 -25.72 11.43
N PHE A 169 27.04 -26.80 10.68
CA PHE A 169 26.27 -27.09 9.47
C PHE A 169 24.78 -27.25 9.78
N TYR A 170 24.42 -28.15 10.71
CA TYR A 170 23.02 -28.37 11.08
C TYR A 170 22.37 -27.13 11.68
N GLY A 171 23.10 -26.39 12.52
CA GLY A 171 22.59 -25.14 13.09
C GLY A 171 22.23 -24.11 12.02
N VAL A 172 23.12 -23.87 11.05
CA VAL A 172 22.84 -22.94 9.93
C VAL A 172 21.63 -23.38 9.12
N VAL A 173 21.52 -24.68 8.81
CA VAL A 173 20.38 -25.22 8.05
C VAL A 173 19.06 -24.97 8.80
N ILE A 174 19.02 -25.28 10.09
CA ILE A 174 17.82 -25.08 10.93
C ILE A 174 17.46 -23.60 11.01
N PHE A 175 18.44 -22.73 11.29
CA PHE A 175 18.19 -21.29 11.39
C PHE A 175 17.73 -20.68 10.06
N ASN A 176 18.28 -21.13 8.93
CA ASN A 176 17.83 -20.70 7.62
C ASN A 176 16.37 -21.09 7.35
N PHE A 177 15.94 -22.31 7.73
CA PHE A 177 14.54 -22.69 7.64
C PHE A 177 13.64 -21.83 8.53
N VAL A 178 14.04 -21.58 9.77
CA VAL A 178 13.32 -20.68 10.68
C VAL A 178 13.21 -19.28 10.07
N LEU A 179 14.28 -18.77 9.47
CA LEU A 179 14.29 -17.47 8.80
C LEU A 179 13.36 -17.48 7.57
N MET A 180 13.36 -18.54 6.77
CA MET A 180 12.45 -18.68 5.64
C MET A 180 10.99 -18.68 6.10
N PHE A 181 10.65 -19.44 7.13
CA PHE A 181 9.30 -19.46 7.70
C PHE A 181 8.90 -18.10 8.27
N TYR A 182 9.82 -17.42 8.95
CA TYR A 182 9.61 -16.06 9.45
C TYR A 182 9.26 -15.09 8.31
N ILE A 183 10.07 -15.09 7.24
CA ILE A 183 9.86 -14.22 6.07
C ILE A 183 8.52 -14.53 5.40
N GLN A 184 8.21 -15.81 5.19
CA GLN A 184 6.96 -16.24 4.54
C GLN A 184 5.73 -15.91 5.38
N TYR A 185 5.77 -16.17 6.69
CA TYR A 185 4.68 -15.85 7.61
C TYR A 185 4.39 -14.34 7.62
N HIS A 186 5.43 -13.51 7.74
CA HIS A 186 5.27 -12.06 7.71
C HIS A 186 4.76 -11.54 6.37
N PHE A 187 5.25 -12.09 5.26
CA PHE A 187 4.75 -11.77 3.93
C PHE A 187 3.26 -12.11 3.80
N PHE A 188 2.88 -13.33 4.17
CA PHE A 188 1.49 -13.78 4.07
C PHE A 188 0.57 -12.93 4.95
N ASN A 189 0.96 -12.64 6.19
CA ASN A 189 0.19 -11.78 7.07
C ASN A 189 0.02 -10.35 6.53
N ALA A 190 1.06 -9.77 5.93
CA ALA A 190 0.99 -8.46 5.31
C ALA A 190 0.08 -8.48 4.07
N PHE A 191 0.17 -9.56 3.28
CA PHE A 191 -0.68 -9.78 2.12
C PHE A 191 -2.16 -9.91 2.52
N SER A 192 -2.48 -10.79 3.46
CA SER A 192 -3.86 -11.01 3.93
C SER A 192 -4.48 -9.72 4.48
N LYS A 193 -3.76 -8.96 5.32
CA LYS A 193 -4.25 -7.65 5.79
C LYS A 193 -4.54 -6.67 4.67
N THR A 194 -3.77 -6.73 3.59
CA THR A 194 -4.00 -5.86 2.42
C THR A 194 -5.27 -6.28 1.70
N VAL A 195 -5.49 -7.58 1.53
CA VAL A 195 -6.71 -8.13 0.93
C VAL A 195 -7.95 -7.75 1.76
N ASP A 196 -7.91 -7.95 3.08
CA ASP A 196 -9.03 -7.61 3.98
C ASP A 196 -9.39 -6.11 3.91
N ASN A 197 -8.37 -5.25 3.90
CA ASN A 197 -8.57 -3.80 3.78
C ASN A 197 -9.15 -3.38 2.42
N LEU A 198 -8.81 -4.10 1.35
CA LEU A 198 -9.37 -3.84 0.02
C LEU A 198 -10.86 -4.23 -0.02
N GLU A 199 -11.22 -5.37 0.54
CA GLU A 199 -12.62 -5.81 0.64
C GLU A 199 -13.46 -4.84 1.47
N ALA A 200 -12.93 -4.36 2.61
CA ALA A 200 -13.60 -3.36 3.43
C ALA A 200 -13.83 -2.03 2.67
N ARG A 201 -12.82 -1.55 1.94
CA ARG A 201 -12.94 -0.33 1.11
C ARG A 201 -13.94 -0.50 -0.04
N GLU A 202 -13.98 -1.69 -0.64
CA GLU A 202 -14.93 -1.99 -1.69
C GLU A 202 -16.36 -1.96 -1.15
N LEU A 203 -16.61 -2.59 0.00
CA LEU A 203 -17.91 -2.57 0.67
C LEU A 203 -18.35 -1.15 1.02
N GLU A 204 -17.45 -0.34 1.60
CA GLU A 204 -17.71 1.07 1.91
C GLU A 204 -18.08 1.86 0.65
N GLY A 205 -17.33 1.66 -0.43
CA GLY A 205 -17.61 2.27 -1.73
C GLY A 205 -18.98 1.90 -2.30
N ARG A 206 -19.38 0.62 -2.19
CA ARG A 206 -20.71 0.17 -2.63
C ARG A 206 -21.84 0.81 -1.81
N LEU A 207 -21.71 0.83 -0.48
CA LEU A 207 -22.71 1.45 0.40
C LEU A 207 -22.86 2.95 0.13
N LEU A 208 -21.76 3.66 -0.10
CA LEU A 208 -21.80 5.07 -0.45
C LEU A 208 -22.47 5.31 -1.80
N ASN A 209 -22.20 4.45 -2.79
CA ASN A 209 -22.85 4.52 -4.10
C ASN A 209 -24.37 4.30 -4.02
N GLU A 210 -24.81 3.32 -3.23
CA GLU A 210 -26.25 3.08 -3.00
C GLU A 210 -26.93 4.28 -2.33
N LYS A 211 -26.30 4.86 -1.30
CA LYS A 211 -26.81 6.09 -0.66
C LYS A 211 -26.93 7.24 -1.65
N LEU A 212 -25.91 7.43 -2.50
CA LEU A 212 -25.93 8.46 -3.54
C LEU A 212 -27.07 8.22 -4.52
N LYS A 213 -27.31 6.97 -4.93
CA LYS A 213 -28.40 6.59 -5.84
C LYS A 213 -29.77 6.89 -5.23
N VAL A 214 -29.99 6.56 -3.95
CA VAL A 214 -31.24 6.86 -3.24
C VAL A 214 -31.46 8.38 -3.16
N ALA A 215 -30.44 9.14 -2.74
CA ALA A 215 -30.52 10.60 -2.68
C ALA A 215 -30.81 11.24 -4.05
N MET A 216 -30.19 10.73 -5.12
CA MET A 216 -30.49 11.17 -6.49
C MET A 216 -31.95 10.92 -6.89
N VAL A 217 -32.50 9.76 -6.53
CA VAL A 217 -33.91 9.44 -6.81
C VAL A 217 -34.83 10.40 -6.06
N GLU A 218 -34.57 10.67 -4.78
CA GLU A 218 -35.35 11.59 -3.95
C GLU A 218 -35.32 13.03 -4.48
N ILE A 219 -34.13 13.53 -4.85
CA ILE A 219 -33.97 14.85 -5.48
C ILE A 219 -34.77 14.92 -6.79
N LYS A 220 -34.68 13.88 -7.63
CA LYS A 220 -35.41 13.83 -8.90
C LYS A 220 -36.93 13.83 -8.69
N GLN A 221 -37.42 13.05 -7.72
CA GLN A 221 -38.84 13.03 -7.36
C GLN A 221 -39.31 14.38 -6.83
N THR A 222 -38.53 15.01 -5.96
CA THR A 222 -38.83 16.34 -5.40
C THR A 222 -38.83 17.41 -6.49
N ALA A 223 -37.86 17.40 -7.40
CA ALA A 223 -37.79 18.31 -8.53
C ALA A 223 -39.00 18.14 -9.46
N GLN A 224 -39.39 16.89 -9.75
CA GLN A 224 -40.58 16.61 -10.57
C GLN A 224 -41.87 17.06 -9.87
N ALA A 225 -42.02 16.79 -8.57
CA ALA A 225 -43.18 17.21 -7.80
C ALA A 225 -43.30 18.73 -7.75
N LYS A 226 -42.18 19.45 -7.56
CA LYS A 226 -42.14 20.92 -7.61
C LYS A 226 -42.54 21.45 -8.98
N SER A 227 -42.02 20.87 -10.06
CA SER A 227 -42.37 21.26 -11.43
C SER A 227 -43.87 21.03 -11.71
N ASN A 228 -44.39 19.86 -11.37
CA ASN A 228 -45.81 19.54 -11.52
C ASN A 228 -46.71 20.47 -10.70
N PHE A 229 -46.32 20.78 -9.47
CA PHE A 229 -47.05 21.71 -8.59
C PHE A 229 -47.11 23.11 -9.19
N LEU A 230 -45.98 23.67 -9.61
CA LEU A 230 -45.92 25.01 -10.23
C LEU A 230 -46.77 25.07 -11.50
N SER A 231 -46.65 24.08 -12.39
CA SER A 231 -47.46 24.01 -13.61
C SER A 231 -48.96 23.96 -13.32
N THR A 232 -49.37 23.13 -12.35
CA THR A 232 -50.78 22.98 -11.97
C THR A 232 -51.33 24.28 -11.38
N ILE A 233 -50.62 24.87 -10.40
CA ILE A 233 -51.07 26.11 -9.75
C ILE A 233 -51.16 27.25 -10.75
N SER A 234 -50.21 27.40 -11.67
CA SER A 234 -50.28 28.44 -12.69
C SER A 234 -51.50 28.26 -13.61
N HIS A 235 -51.89 27.03 -13.95
CA HIS A 235 -53.11 26.77 -14.73
C HIS A 235 -54.38 27.13 -13.94
N GLU A 236 -54.45 26.72 -12.68
CA GLU A 236 -55.58 27.00 -11.78
C GLU A 236 -55.72 28.49 -11.45
N LEU A 237 -54.63 29.26 -11.44
CA LEU A 237 -54.66 30.71 -11.25
C LEU A 237 -54.97 31.47 -12.55
N ARG A 238 -54.48 31.01 -13.71
CA ARG A 238 -54.73 31.65 -15.01
C ARG A 238 -56.22 31.71 -15.35
N THR A 239 -56.96 30.65 -15.06
CA THR A 239 -58.40 30.55 -15.38
C THR A 239 -59.25 31.65 -14.72
N PRO A 240 -59.26 31.82 -13.38
CA PRO A 240 -60.00 32.89 -12.73
C PRO A 240 -59.45 34.28 -13.07
N LEU A 241 -58.14 34.44 -13.26
CA LEU A 241 -57.57 35.73 -13.66
C LEU A 241 -58.06 36.20 -15.03
N ASN A 242 -58.09 35.28 -16.00
CA ASN A 242 -58.67 35.57 -17.31
C ASN A 242 -60.16 35.92 -17.22
N GLY A 243 -60.88 35.32 -16.27
CA GLY A 243 -62.25 35.71 -15.93
C GLY A 243 -62.36 37.14 -15.40
N VAL A 244 -61.48 37.56 -14.46
CA VAL A 244 -61.43 38.93 -13.92
C VAL A 244 -61.04 39.94 -15.00
N ILE A 245 -60.06 39.62 -15.86
CA ILE A 245 -59.66 40.45 -16.99
C ILE A 245 -60.81 40.59 -17.99
N GLY A 246 -61.49 39.49 -18.32
CA GLY A 246 -62.65 39.49 -19.20
C GLY A 246 -63.81 40.34 -18.65
N MET A 247 -64.17 40.14 -17.38
CA MET A 247 -65.26 40.88 -16.74
C MET A 247 -64.93 42.37 -16.60
N SER A 248 -63.70 42.72 -16.23
CA SER A 248 -63.26 44.13 -16.18
C SER A 248 -63.30 44.78 -17.56
N ASN A 249 -62.92 44.06 -18.63
CA ASN A 249 -63.06 44.56 -20.00
C ASN A 249 -64.52 44.83 -20.39
N ILE A 250 -65.45 43.94 -20.06
CA ILE A 250 -66.88 44.12 -20.35
C ILE A 250 -67.43 45.33 -19.60
N LEU A 251 -67.18 45.43 -18.30
CA LEU A 251 -67.67 46.54 -17.46
C LEU A 251 -67.14 47.92 -17.90
N ILE A 252 -65.93 47.97 -18.46
CA ILE A 252 -65.37 49.20 -19.04
C ILE A 252 -66.11 49.60 -20.32
N LEU A 253 -66.57 48.63 -21.12
CA LEU A 253 -67.27 48.86 -22.39
C LEU A 253 -68.76 49.21 -22.23
N GLU A 254 -69.40 48.85 -21.11
CA GLU A 254 -70.84 49.06 -20.86
C GLU A 254 -71.19 50.42 -20.22
N ASN A 255 -70.54 51.52 -20.64
CA ASN A 255 -70.78 52.88 -20.13
C ASN A 255 -70.82 52.97 -18.58
N PRO A 256 -69.73 52.61 -17.88
CA PRO A 256 -69.65 52.71 -16.43
C PRO A 256 -69.82 54.17 -15.98
N ARG A 257 -70.27 54.37 -14.74
CA ARG A 257 -70.39 55.73 -14.19
C ARG A 257 -69.00 56.41 -14.10
N PRO A 258 -68.91 57.75 -14.20
CA PRO A 258 -67.62 58.45 -14.18
C PRO A 258 -66.74 58.13 -12.96
N ASP A 259 -67.35 57.88 -11.79
CA ASP A 259 -66.68 57.49 -10.55
C ASP A 259 -66.08 56.06 -10.57
N GLN A 260 -66.50 55.20 -11.50
CA GLN A 260 -66.09 53.80 -11.57
C GLN A 260 -64.95 53.53 -12.57
N VAL A 261 -64.73 54.42 -13.54
CA VAL A 261 -63.78 54.22 -14.66
C VAL A 261 -62.35 53.99 -14.16
N GLU A 262 -61.87 54.83 -13.26
CA GLU A 262 -60.51 54.72 -12.71
C GLU A 262 -60.31 53.41 -11.96
N ASN A 263 -61.27 53.04 -11.10
CA ASN A 263 -61.24 51.78 -10.35
C ASN A 263 -61.23 50.54 -11.26
N LEU A 264 -62.02 50.54 -12.35
CA LEU A 264 -62.04 49.44 -13.32
C LEU A 264 -60.72 49.31 -14.10
N ASN A 265 -60.09 50.44 -14.45
CA ASN A 265 -58.77 50.44 -15.10
C ASN A 265 -57.67 49.91 -14.16
N VAL A 266 -57.71 50.29 -12.87
CA VAL A 266 -56.79 49.77 -11.85
C VAL A 266 -56.99 48.27 -11.65
N LEU A 267 -58.24 47.78 -11.62
CA LEU A 267 -58.55 46.35 -11.52
C LEU A 267 -57.98 45.57 -12.70
N LYS A 268 -58.22 46.03 -13.94
CA LYS A 268 -57.69 45.42 -15.16
C LYS A 268 -56.16 45.40 -15.19
N PHE A 269 -55.53 46.52 -14.85
CA PHE A 269 -54.07 46.62 -14.78
C PHE A 269 -53.48 45.64 -13.77
N SER A 270 -54.06 45.58 -12.57
CA SER A 270 -53.60 44.68 -11.50
C SER A 270 -53.75 43.21 -11.89
N ALA A 271 -54.86 42.85 -12.53
CA ALA A 271 -55.07 41.49 -13.03
C ALA A 271 -54.09 41.11 -14.15
N ASN A 272 -53.83 42.01 -15.11
CA ASN A 272 -52.83 41.75 -16.16
C ASN A 272 -51.41 41.60 -15.61
N ASN A 273 -51.02 42.43 -14.64
CA ASN A 273 -49.70 42.31 -14.01
C ASN A 273 -49.54 41.00 -13.23
N LEU A 274 -50.58 40.58 -12.51
CA LEU A 274 -50.54 39.31 -11.80
C LEU A 274 -50.48 38.12 -12.77
N LEU A 275 -51.11 38.20 -13.94
CA LEU A 275 -51.00 37.18 -14.98
C LEU A 275 -49.57 37.07 -15.53
N ALA A 276 -48.94 38.22 -15.79
CA ALA A 276 -47.55 38.28 -16.25
C ALA A 276 -46.60 37.65 -15.22
N LEU A 277 -46.72 38.04 -13.94
CA LEU A 277 -45.97 37.46 -12.83
C LEU A 277 -46.13 35.94 -12.71
N ILE A 278 -47.33 35.40 -12.92
CA ILE A 278 -47.57 33.95 -12.88
C ILE A 278 -46.90 33.24 -14.05
N ASN A 279 -46.90 33.83 -15.24
CA ASN A 279 -46.22 33.26 -16.40
C ASN A 279 -44.70 33.25 -16.21
N ASP A 280 -44.12 34.32 -15.66
CA ASP A 280 -42.68 34.44 -15.39
C ASP A 280 -42.15 33.44 -14.33
N ILE A 281 -43.01 32.91 -13.45
CA ILE A 281 -42.63 31.89 -12.45
C ILE A 281 -42.59 30.48 -13.08
N LEU A 282 -43.24 30.30 -14.23
CA LEU A 282 -43.36 29.02 -14.94
C LEU A 282 -42.24 28.82 -15.96
N ASP A 283 -41.79 29.90 -16.60
CA ASP A 283 -40.67 29.96 -17.55
C ASP A 283 -39.30 29.89 -16.82
#